data_AF-A0A839VUW4-F1
#
_entry.id   AF-A0A839VUW4-F1
#
_cell.length_a   1.000
_cell.length_b   1.000
_cell.length_c   1.000
_cell.angle_alpha   90.00
_cell.angle_beta   90.00
_cell.angle_gamma   90.00
#
_symmetry.space_group_name_H-M   'P 1'
#
loop_
_entity.id
_entity.type
_entity.pdbx_description
1 polymer ?
#
loop_
_entity_poly.entity_id
_entity_poly.type
_entity_poly.pdbx_seq_one_letter_code
_entity_poly.pdbx_strand_id
1 'polypeptide(L)'
;MTTPNGINDTTSIQDQINYDPNHLLDALIEKLHLKNDAALSRALEVAPPVISKIRHRRLPVGASLLIRMHEVSELSIRELRELMGDRREKFRISDKQFKPKPGAPVAIAAE
;
A
#
# COMPACT_ATOMS: atom_id res chain seq x y z
N MET A 1 -30.50 -24.39 19.35
CA MET A 1 -31.30 -23.73 18.30
C MET A 1 -30.64 -22.40 17.99
N THR A 2 -30.54 -22.08 16.71
CA THR A 2 -29.56 -21.20 16.05
C THR A 2 -29.67 -19.72 16.41
N THR A 3 -28.55 -19.06 16.74
CA THR A 3 -28.40 -17.61 16.64
C THR A 3 -27.90 -17.26 15.23
N PRO A 4 -28.58 -16.35 14.50
CA PRO A 4 -28.22 -15.98 13.14
C PRO A 4 -27.01 -15.04 13.15
N ASN A 5 -25.89 -15.54 12.61
CA ASN A 5 -24.72 -14.75 12.25
C ASN A 5 -24.94 -14.22 10.82
N GLY A 6 -25.20 -12.93 10.66
CA GLY A 6 -25.31 -12.34 9.33
C GLY A 6 -25.57 -10.85 9.36
N ILE A 7 -24.50 -10.04 9.28
CA ILE A 7 -24.39 -8.77 8.54
C ILE A 7 -22.99 -8.16 8.75
N ASN A 8 -22.00 -8.53 7.93
CA ASN A 8 -20.70 -7.83 7.86
C ASN A 8 -20.22 -7.59 6.41
N ASP A 9 -21.07 -7.73 5.39
CA ASP A 9 -20.68 -7.58 3.99
C ASP A 9 -20.81 -6.14 3.45
N THR A 10 -21.55 -5.24 4.12
CA THR A 10 -21.75 -3.86 3.67
C THR A 10 -20.55 -2.93 3.94
N THR A 11 -19.74 -3.23 4.95
CA THR A 11 -18.55 -2.42 5.32
C THR A 11 -17.45 -2.50 4.25
N SER A 12 -17.32 -3.64 3.56
CA SER A 12 -16.21 -3.89 2.64
C SER A 12 -16.31 -3.14 1.30
N ILE A 13 -17.50 -2.70 0.89
CA ILE A 13 -17.69 -1.91 -0.34
C ILE A 13 -17.47 -0.42 -0.08
N GLN A 14 -17.93 0.09 1.07
CA GLN A 14 -17.74 1.50 1.45
C GLN A 14 -16.26 1.84 1.71
N ASP A 15 -15.51 0.89 2.25
CA ASP A 15 -14.07 1.03 2.48
C ASP A 15 -13.26 1.11 1.17
N GLN A 16 -13.70 0.42 0.10
CA GLN A 16 -13.12 0.54 -1.24
C GLN A 16 -13.43 1.90 -1.90
N ILE A 17 -14.54 2.53 -1.52
CA ILE A 17 -15.03 3.77 -2.16
C ILE A 17 -14.18 4.99 -1.78
N ASN A 18 -13.47 4.96 -0.65
CA ASN A 18 -12.74 6.12 -0.13
C ASN A 18 -11.20 5.99 -0.09
N TYR A 19 -10.64 4.94 -0.68
CA TYR A 19 -9.18 4.77 -0.77
C TYR A 19 -8.57 5.78 -1.75
N ASP A 20 -7.89 6.79 -1.23
CA ASP A 20 -7.15 7.78 -2.01
C ASP A 20 -5.67 7.83 -1.62
N PRO A 21 -4.81 7.09 -2.35
CA PRO A 21 -3.38 7.10 -2.08
C PRO A 21 -2.68 8.35 -2.63
N ASN A 22 -3.33 9.18 -3.46
CA ASN A 22 -2.72 10.43 -3.94
C ASN A 22 -2.61 11.41 -2.78
N HIS A 23 -3.69 11.58 -2.01
CA HIS A 23 -3.71 12.45 -0.84
C HIS A 23 -2.61 12.08 0.18
N LEU A 24 -2.38 10.78 0.42
CA LEU A 24 -1.26 10.30 1.23
C LEU A 24 0.10 10.73 0.66
N LEU A 25 0.34 10.52 -0.63
CA LEU A 25 1.62 10.84 -1.26
C LEU A 25 1.88 12.35 -1.33
N ASP A 26 0.86 13.15 -1.62
CA ASP A 26 0.97 14.60 -1.63
C ASP A 26 1.23 15.16 -0.22
N ALA A 27 0.52 14.65 0.80
CA ALA A 27 0.80 15.02 2.18
C ALA A 27 2.24 14.67 2.60
N LEU A 28 2.78 13.53 2.14
CA LEU A 28 4.18 13.17 2.40
C LEU A 28 5.16 14.08 1.67
N ILE A 29 4.88 14.48 0.43
CA ILE A 29 5.70 15.42 -0.33
C ILE A 29 5.74 16.78 0.37
N GLU A 30 4.58 17.28 0.81
CA GLU A 30 4.49 18.54 1.55
C GLU A 30 5.21 18.47 2.90
N LYS A 31 4.97 17.41 3.68
CA LYS A 31 5.56 17.21 5.01
C LYS A 31 7.09 17.12 4.98
N LEU A 32 7.63 16.42 3.97
CA LEU A 32 9.06 16.20 3.80
C LEU A 32 9.73 17.30 2.96
N HIS A 33 8.98 18.35 2.58
CA HIS A 33 9.45 19.44 1.71
C HIS A 33 10.11 18.95 0.41
N LEU A 34 9.53 17.90 -0.18
CA LEU A 34 10.05 17.29 -1.40
C LEU A 34 9.50 18.00 -2.64
N LYS A 35 10.26 17.96 -3.73
CA LYS A 35 9.87 18.62 -4.98
C LYS A 35 8.93 17.77 -5.85
N ASN A 36 9.04 16.44 -5.77
CA ASN A 36 8.30 15.51 -6.64
C ASN A 36 8.32 14.06 -6.11
N ASP A 37 7.55 13.20 -6.78
CA ASP A 37 7.49 11.75 -6.52
C ASP A 37 8.84 11.03 -6.66
N ALA A 38 9.74 11.53 -7.51
CA ALA A 38 11.06 10.94 -7.68
C ALA A 38 11.98 11.25 -6.48
N ALA A 39 11.74 12.35 -5.77
CA ALA A 39 12.40 12.63 -4.50
C ALA A 39 11.76 11.79 -3.38
N LEU A 40 10.43 11.64 -3.40
CA LEU A 40 9.71 10.77 -2.46
C LEU A 40 10.14 9.31 -2.58
N SER A 41 10.31 8.80 -3.80
CA SER A 41 10.74 7.42 -4.01
C SER A 41 12.13 7.15 -3.45
N ARG A 42 13.05 8.12 -3.55
CA ARG A 42 14.38 8.06 -2.94
C ARG A 42 14.31 8.10 -1.41
N ALA A 43 13.51 9.02 -0.85
CA ALA A 43 13.34 9.14 0.59
C ALA A 43 12.73 7.86 1.21
N LEU A 44 11.75 7.25 0.52
CA LEU A 44 11.12 6.00 0.92
C LEU A 44 11.89 4.74 0.48
N GLU A 45 13.07 4.87 -0.13
CA GLU A 45 13.86 3.74 -0.67
C GLU A 45 13.08 2.79 -1.59
N VAL A 46 12.11 3.32 -2.35
CA VAL A 46 11.34 2.56 -3.33
C VAL A 46 11.67 2.96 -4.75
N ALA A 47 11.45 2.05 -5.69
CA ALA A 47 11.61 2.38 -7.09
C ALA A 47 10.54 3.42 -7.53
N PRO A 48 10.89 4.44 -8.35
CA PRO A 48 9.92 5.38 -8.93
C PRO A 48 8.65 4.75 -9.54
N PRO A 49 8.70 3.61 -10.26
CA PRO A 49 7.49 2.97 -10.77
C PRO A 49 6.52 2.49 -9.69
N VAL A 50 6.97 2.27 -8.44
CA VAL A 50 6.08 1.89 -7.33
C VAL A 50 5.17 3.04 -6.97
N ILE A 51 5.73 4.25 -6.78
CA ILE A 51 4.96 5.47 -6.48
C ILE A 51 3.98 5.77 -7.62
N SER A 52 4.44 5.68 -8.86
CA SER A 52 3.56 5.87 -10.02
C SER A 52 2.39 4.87 -10.05
N LYS A 53 2.64 3.58 -9.76
CA LYS A 53 1.57 2.58 -9.69
C LYS A 53 0.59 2.83 -8.54
N ILE A 54 1.07 3.37 -7.41
CA ILE A 54 0.24 3.74 -6.27
C ILE A 54 -0.66 4.92 -6.62
N ARG A 55 -0.12 6.00 -7.21
CA ARG A 55 -0.92 7.16 -7.69
C ARG A 55 -2.04 6.75 -8.64
N HIS A 56 -1.74 5.83 -9.56
CA HIS A 56 -2.72 5.31 -10.52
C HIS A 56 -3.58 4.16 -9.96
N ARG A 57 -3.54 3.89 -8.65
CA ARG A 57 -4.32 2.82 -7.97
C ARG A 57 -4.11 1.42 -8.57
N ARG A 58 -2.98 1.20 -9.26
CA ARG A 58 -2.57 -0.10 -9.84
C ARG A 58 -1.85 -0.98 -8.84
N LEU A 59 -1.31 -0.39 -7.77
CA LEU A 59 -0.64 -1.09 -6.68
C LEU A 59 -1.17 -0.55 -5.33
N PRO A 60 -1.74 -1.41 -4.47
CA PRO A 60 -2.15 -0.99 -3.13
C PRO A 60 -0.92 -0.77 -2.24
N VAL A 61 -1.02 0.17 -1.29
CA VAL A 61 0.03 0.39 -0.29
C VAL A 61 0.05 -0.81 0.66
N GLY A 62 1.15 -1.55 0.62
CA GLY A 62 1.39 -2.70 1.50
C GLY A 62 1.93 -2.29 2.87
N ALA A 63 1.89 -3.22 3.83
CA ALA A 63 2.37 -2.97 5.21
C ALA A 63 3.84 -2.52 5.25
N SER A 64 4.73 -3.16 4.48
CA SER A 64 6.16 -2.80 4.43
C SER A 64 6.39 -1.36 3.96
N LEU A 65 5.65 -0.91 2.94
CA LEU A 65 5.76 0.46 2.45
C LEU A 65 5.21 1.46 3.45
N LEU A 66 4.12 1.10 4.14
CA LEU A 66 3.50 1.97 5.13
C LEU A 66 4.37 2.13 6.39
N ILE A 67 5.08 1.07 6.80
CA ILE A 67 6.13 1.15 7.83
C ILE A 67 7.22 2.12 7.37
N ARG A 68 7.67 2.01 6.13
CA ARG A 68 8.71 2.91 5.61
C ARG A 68 8.26 4.37 5.58
N MET A 69 7.01 4.61 5.20
CA MET A 69 6.40 5.95 5.26
C MET A 69 6.36 6.48 6.69
N HIS A 70 6.04 5.64 7.68
CA HIS A 70 6.05 6.00 9.09
C HIS A 70 7.46 6.40 9.57
N GLU A 71 8.48 5.62 9.22
CA GLU A 71 9.86 5.90 9.62
C GLU A 71 10.38 7.23 9.08
N VAL A 72 10.05 7.56 7.83
CA VAL A 72 10.58 8.76 7.16
C VAL A 72 9.79 10.02 7.52
N SER A 73 8.47 9.92 7.67
CA SER A 73 7.60 11.08 7.94
C SER A 73 7.30 11.31 9.42
N GLU A 74 7.69 10.37 10.28
CA GLU A 74 7.36 10.32 11.71
C GLU A 74 5.85 10.35 12.01
N LEU A 75 5.01 10.16 10.98
CA LEU A 75 3.56 10.08 11.10
C LEU A 75 3.15 8.71 11.60
N SER A 76 2.28 8.65 12.60
CA SER A 76 1.74 7.38 13.09
C SER A 76 1.06 6.60 11.96
N ILE A 77 1.12 5.27 12.02
CA ILE A 77 0.44 4.36 11.08
C ILE A 77 -1.05 4.70 10.95
N ARG A 78 -1.67 5.17 12.04
CA ARG A 78 -3.05 5.67 12.05
C ARG A 78 -3.24 6.90 11.16
N GLU A 79 -2.40 7.93 11.31
CA GLU A 79 -2.47 9.15 10.48
C GLU A 79 -2.29 8.81 8.99
N LEU A 80 -1.34 7.92 8.66
CA LEU A 80 -1.13 7.48 7.28
C LEU A 80 -2.37 6.77 6.71
N ARG A 81 -3.11 6.02 7.53
CA ARG A 81 -4.38 5.39 7.14
C ARG A 81 -5.49 6.39 6.96
N GLU A 82 -5.58 7.39 7.85
CA GLU A 82 -6.56 8.47 7.76
C GLU A 82 -6.33 9.30 6.49
N LEU A 83 -5.07 9.64 6.16
CA LEU A 83 -4.70 10.35 4.94
C LEU A 83 -5.04 9.57 3.67
N MET A 84 -4.93 8.25 3.72
CA MET A 84 -5.27 7.35 2.60
C MET A 84 -6.78 7.08 2.51
N GLY A 85 -7.56 7.45 3.53
CA GLY A 85 -8.96 7.03 3.66
C GLY A 85 -9.14 5.53 3.88
N ASP A 86 -8.08 4.83 4.31
CA ASP A 86 -8.06 3.37 4.46
C ASP A 86 -8.54 2.95 5.85
N ARG A 87 -9.82 2.57 5.94
CA ARG A 87 -10.45 2.11 7.18
C ARG A 87 -10.40 0.58 7.34
N ARG A 88 -9.56 -0.11 6.55
CA ARG A 88 -9.42 -1.56 6.60
C ARG A 88 -8.79 -2.00 7.90
N GLU A 89 -9.56 -2.71 8.72
CA GLU A 89 -9.07 -3.32 9.97
C GLU A 89 -7.93 -4.32 9.75
N LYS A 90 -7.85 -4.95 8.56
CA LYS A 90 -6.80 -5.90 8.20
C LYS A 90 -6.12 -5.49 6.91
N PHE A 91 -4.79 -5.37 6.97
CA PHE A 91 -3.99 -5.20 5.76
C PHE A 91 -4.17 -6.41 4.85
N ARG A 92 -4.35 -6.17 3.55
CA ARG A 92 -4.23 -7.24 2.56
C ARG A 92 -2.78 -7.69 2.55
N ILE A 93 -2.45 -8.70 3.36
CA ILE A 93 -1.27 -9.53 3.15
C ILE A 93 -1.51 -10.21 1.80
N SER A 94 -1.06 -9.57 0.73
CA SER A 94 -1.32 -10.03 -0.62
C SER A 94 -0.37 -11.19 -0.92
N ASP A 95 -0.80 -12.41 -0.59
CA ASP A 95 -0.15 -13.68 -0.95
C ASP A 95 -0.12 -13.92 -2.48
N LYS A 96 -0.88 -13.16 -3.27
CA LYS A 96 -1.07 -13.40 -4.70
C LYS A 96 0.01 -12.84 -5.62
N GLN A 97 1.01 -12.10 -5.13
CA GLN A 97 2.09 -11.55 -5.96
C GLN A 97 3.37 -12.41 -5.97
N PHE A 98 3.43 -13.46 -5.13
CA PHE A 98 4.52 -14.44 -5.09
C PHE A 98 4.15 -15.79 -5.74
N LYS A 99 3.35 -15.78 -6.82
CA LYS A 99 3.32 -16.94 -7.69
C LYS A 99 4.50 -16.81 -8.66
N PRO A 100 5.56 -17.65 -8.57
CA PRO A 100 6.51 -17.75 -9.67
C PRO A 100 5.69 -18.04 -10.93
N LYS A 101 5.92 -17.28 -12.00
CA LYS A 101 5.33 -17.61 -13.31
C LYS A 101 5.65 -19.09 -13.57
N PRO A 102 4.66 -19.98 -13.71
CA PRO A 102 4.94 -21.35 -14.11
C PRO A 102 5.50 -21.28 -15.53
N GLY A 103 6.81 -21.50 -15.68
CA GLY A 103 7.47 -21.56 -16.99
C GLY A 103 8.76 -20.77 -17.17
N ALA A 104 9.32 -20.10 -16.16
CA ALA A 104 10.70 -19.61 -16.27
C ALA A 104 11.66 -20.78 -15.95
N PRO A 105 12.52 -21.24 -16.89
CA PRO A 105 13.51 -22.25 -16.59
C PRO A 105 14.48 -21.67 -15.55
N VAL A 106 14.55 -22.31 -14.39
CA VAL A 106 15.59 -22.01 -13.41
C VAL A 106 16.90 -22.51 -14.05
N ALA A 107 17.74 -21.57 -14.48
CA ALA A 107 19.09 -21.90 -14.93
C ALA A 107 19.88 -22.33 -13.68
N ILE A 108 19.92 -23.63 -13.44
CA ILE A 108 20.87 -24.24 -12.52
C ILE A 108 22.27 -24.04 -13.11
N ALA A 109 23.04 -23.12 -12.54
CA ALA A 109 24.48 -23.09 -12.74
C ALA A 109 25.07 -24.27 -11.97
N ALA A 110 25.54 -25.27 -12.71
CA ALA A 110 26.36 -26.36 -12.18
C ALA A 110 27.82 -25.90 -12.13
N GLU A 111 28.46 -26.25 -11.02
CA GLU A 111 29.91 -26.26 -10.78
C GLU A 111 30.66 -27.16 -11.77
#